data_AF-A0A7C1AEQ1-F1
#
_entry.id   AF-A0A7C1AEQ1-F1
#
_cell.length_a   1.000
_cell.length_b   1.000
_cell.length_c   1.000
_cell.angle_alpha   90.00
_cell.angle_beta   90.00
_cell.angle_gamma   90.00
#
_symmetry.space_group_name_H-M   'P 1'
#
loop_
_entity.id
_entity.type
_entity.pdbx_description
1 polymer ?
#
loop_
_entity_poly.entity_id
_entity_poly.type
_entity_poly.pdbx_seq_one_letter_code
_entity_poly.pdbx_strand_id
1 'polypeptide(L)'
;GMFDYFNFIAIISINLAILNLLPIPVLDGGHLLFLSIEAIRRKPLSEQVMEIMTRIGFAVLMMLILLVLYNDTVRIIVPLVQKFFGL
;
A
#
# COMPACT_ATOMS: atom_id res chain seq x y z
N GLY A 1 -3.20 -28.29 9.78
CA GLY A 1 -3.59 -28.43 11.20
C GLY A 1 -3.77 -27.06 11.85
N MET A 2 -4.17 -27.00 13.13
CA MET A 2 -4.41 -25.73 13.86
C MET A 2 -3.16 -24.83 13.94
N PHE A 3 -1.96 -25.43 14.00
CA PHE A 3 -0.69 -24.71 13.93
C PHE A 3 -0.49 -23.99 12.58
N ASP A 4 -0.79 -24.64 11.46
CA ASP A 4 -0.67 -24.03 10.12
C ASP A 4 -1.61 -22.83 9.95
N TYR A 5 -2.80 -22.89 10.56
CA TYR A 5 -3.76 -21.80 10.56
C TYR A 5 -3.25 -20.57 11.32
N PHE A 6 -2.71 -20.76 12.53
CA PHE A 6 -2.11 -19.66 13.29
C PHE A 6 -0.87 -19.10 12.59
N ASN A 7 -0.05 -19.96 11.99
CA ASN A 7 1.12 -19.52 11.23
C ASN A 7 0.71 -18.66 10.02
N PHE A 8 -0.29 -19.09 9.25
CA PHE A 8 -0.85 -18.32 8.14
C PHE A 8 -1.33 -16.93 8.58
N ILE A 9 -2.12 -16.85 9.66
CA ILE A 9 -2.59 -15.56 10.20
C ILE A 9 -1.43 -14.71 10.69
N ALA A 10 -0.44 -15.30 11.37
CA ALA A 10 0.73 -14.57 11.86
C ALA A 10 1.50 -13.94 10.71
N ILE A 11 1.77 -14.68 9.64
CA ILE A 11 2.47 -14.17 8.45
C ILE A 11 1.69 -13.03 7.80
N ILE A 12 0.37 -13.17 7.60
CA ILE A 12 -0.44 -12.10 7.03
C ILE A 12 -0.41 -10.85 7.92
N SER A 13 -0.60 -11.04 9.23
CA SER A 13 -0.62 -9.93 10.19
C SER A 13 0.71 -9.18 10.22
N ILE A 14 1.84 -9.89 10.21
CA ILE A 14 3.17 -9.29 10.17
C ILE A 14 3.38 -8.51 8.86
N ASN A 15 2.99 -9.07 7.72
CA ASN A 15 3.10 -8.38 6.44
C ASN A 15 2.25 -7.10 6.41
N LEU A 16 1.01 -7.16 6.91
CA LEU A 16 0.15 -5.98 7.01
C LEU A 16 0.73 -4.94 7.96
N ALA A 17 1.26 -5.35 9.11
CA ALA A 17 1.92 -4.44 10.04
C ALA A 17 3.12 -3.73 9.39
N ILE A 18 3.98 -4.47 8.68
CA ILE A 18 5.13 -3.89 7.96
C ILE A 18 4.68 -2.92 6.87
N LEU A 19 3.69 -3.29 6.06
CA LEU A 19 3.15 -2.43 5.00
C LEU A 19 2.53 -1.16 5.57
N ASN A 20 1.74 -1.26 6.65
CA ASN A 20 1.13 -0.10 7.29
C ASN A 20 2.16 0.83 7.94
N LEU A 21 3.33 0.34 8.34
CA LEU A 21 4.41 1.18 8.89
C LEU A 21 5.20 1.94 7.81
N LEU A 22 4.95 1.69 6.52
CA LEU A 22 5.60 2.45 5.45
C LEU A 22 5.21 3.93 5.53
N PRO A 23 6.12 4.85 5.16
CA PRO A 23 5.91 6.29 5.23
C PRO A 23 5.01 6.79 4.07
N ILE A 24 3.82 6.21 3.95
CA ILE A 24 2.81 6.55 2.94
C ILE A 24 1.71 7.34 3.64
N PRO A 25 1.42 8.60 3.25
CA PRO A 25 0.50 9.51 3.95
C PRO A 25 -0.91 8.98 4.28
N VAL A 26 -1.38 7.96 3.56
CA VAL A 26 -2.71 7.34 3.73
C VAL A 26 -2.69 6.15 4.70
N LEU A 27 -1.51 5.60 4.97
CA LEU A 27 -1.31 4.48 5.89
C LEU A 27 -0.99 4.98 7.30
N ASP A 28 -1.08 4.09 8.29
CA ASP A 28 -0.75 4.40 9.68
C ASP A 28 0.68 4.97 9.85
N GLY A 29 1.63 4.50 9.05
CA GLY A 29 3.01 4.96 8.97
C GLY A 29 3.16 6.35 8.35
N GLY A 30 2.16 6.83 7.61
CA GLY A 30 2.05 8.23 7.19
C GLY A 30 1.92 9.18 8.37
N HIS A 31 1.16 8.79 9.41
CA HIS A 31 1.07 9.56 10.64
C HIS A 31 2.40 9.57 11.41
N LEU A 32 3.12 8.44 11.42
CA LEU A 32 4.48 8.39 11.98
C LEU A 32 5.43 9.32 11.20
N LEU A 33 5.31 9.39 9.87
CA LEU A 33 6.07 10.34 9.06
C LEU A 33 5.74 11.79 9.43
N PHE A 34 4.47 12.15 9.58
CA PHE A 34 4.09 13.50 10.02
C PHE A 34 4.65 13.83 11.40
N LEU A 35 4.52 12.92 12.36
CA LEU A 35 5.08 13.08 13.70
C LEU A 35 6.60 13.24 13.67
N SER A 36 7.29 12.47 12.81
CA SER A 36 8.74 12.58 12.61
C SER A 36 9.14 13.97 12.08
N ILE A 37 8.38 14.48 11.11
CA ILE A 37 8.57 15.82 10.56
C ILE A 37 8.32 16.90 11.61
N GLU A 38 7.27 16.74 12.42
CA GLU A 38 6.96 17.66 13.53
C GLU A 38 8.03 17.64 14.61
N ALA A 39 8.54 16.45 14.96
CA ALA A 39 9.63 16.30 15.93
C ALA A 39 10.91 17.01 15.47
N ILE A 40 11.24 16.93 14.18
CA ILE A 40 12.38 17.64 13.58
C ILE A 40 12.11 19.15 13.51
N ARG A 41 10.93 19.57 13.06
CA ARG A 41 10.56 20.99 12.92
C ARG A 41 10.28 21.67 14.27
N ARG A 42 10.04 20.90 15.33
CA ARG A 42 9.58 21.33 16.66
C ARG A 42 8.31 22.20 16.63
N LYS A 43 7.50 22.07 15.58
CA LYS A 43 6.23 22.77 15.42
C LYS A 43 5.24 21.88 14.65
N PRO A 44 3.94 21.97 14.97
CA PRO A 44 2.94 21.15 14.31
C PRO A 44 2.85 21.48 12.82
N LEU A 45 2.52 20.47 12.02
CA LEU A 45 2.13 20.64 10.64
C LEU A 45 0.74 21.29 10.60
N SER A 46 0.55 22.26 9.70
CA SER A 46 -0.77 22.83 9.48
C SER A 46 -1.70 21.77 8.86
N GLU A 47 -2.97 21.75 9.27
CA GLU A 47 -3.98 20.81 8.75
C GLU A 47 -4.04 20.79 7.22
N GLN A 48 -3.93 21.95 6.58
CA GLN A 48 -3.91 22.09 5.11
C GLN A 48 -2.77 21.28 4.47
N VAL A 49 -1.58 21.27 5.08
CA VAL A 49 -0.43 20.52 4.55
C VAL A 49 -0.67 19.03 4.72
N MET A 50 -1.20 18.61 5.87
CA MET A 50 -1.51 17.20 6.12
C MET A 50 -2.59 16.69 5.14
N GLU A 51 -3.64 17.47 4.91
CA GLU A 51 -4.70 17.15 3.95
C GLU A 51 -4.14 17.02 2.52
N ILE A 52 -3.31 17.97 2.07
CA ILE A 52 -2.69 17.91 0.74
C ILE A 52 -1.78 16.68 0.61
N MET A 53 -0.93 16.41 1.61
CA MET A 53 -0.04 15.24 1.60
C MET A 53 -0.83 13.92 1.58
N THR A 54 -1.91 13.81 2.37
CA THR A 54 -2.79 12.64 2.36
C THR A 54 -3.50 12.47 1.03
N ARG A 55 -4.01 13.56 0.43
CA ARG A 55 -4.70 13.51 -0.87
C ARG A 55 -3.76 13.11 -2.00
N ILE A 56 -2.54 13.64 -2.02
CA ILE A 56 -1.50 13.26 -2.97
C ILE A 56 -1.12 11.80 -2.76
N GLY A 57 -0.87 11.39 -1.51
CA GLY A 57 -0.56 10.01 -1.16
C GLY A 57 -1.65 9.04 -1.62
N PHE A 58 -2.92 9.42 -1.48
CA PHE A 58 -4.06 8.63 -1.94
C PHE A 58 -4.10 8.52 -3.45
N ALA A 59 -3.93 9.63 -4.17
CA ALA A 59 -3.90 9.61 -5.63
C ALA A 59 -2.76 8.72 -6.16
N VAL A 60 -1.57 8.83 -5.57
CA VAL A 60 -0.41 8.00 -5.95
C VAL A 60 -0.66 6.52 -5.64
N LEU A 61 -1.20 6.21 -4.45
CA LEU A 61 -1.53 4.83 -4.06
C LEU A 61 -2.57 4.23 -5.01
N MET A 62 -3.64 4.95 -5.31
CA MET A 62 -4.68 4.51 -6.25
C MET A 62 -4.10 4.30 -7.66
N MET A 63 -3.25 5.21 -8.13
CA MET A 63 -2.57 5.05 -9.42
C MET A 63 -1.70 3.79 -9.45
N LEU A 64 -0.93 3.53 -8.40
CA LEU A 64 -0.10 2.32 -8.28
C LEU A 64 -0.95 1.06 -8.27
N ILE A 65 -2.03 1.03 -7.49
CA ILE A 65 -2.97 -0.10 -7.45
C ILE A 65 -3.52 -0.38 -8.84
N LEU A 66 -3.98 0.65 -9.56
CA LEU A 66 -4.51 0.50 -10.92
C LEU A 66 -3.44 0.02 -11.91
N LEU A 67 -2.21 0.54 -11.82
CA LEU A 67 -1.10 0.15 -12.69
C LEU A 67 -0.72 -1.31 -12.46
N VAL A 68 -0.56 -1.72 -11.20
CA VAL A 68 -0.25 -3.11 -10.84
C VAL A 68 -1.37 -4.03 -11.26
N LEU A 69 -2.63 -3.67 -10.96
CA LEU A 69 -3.79 -4.45 -11.37
C LEU A 69 -3.85 -4.63 -12.89
N TYR A 70 -3.63 -3.55 -13.65
CA TYR A 70 -3.59 -3.61 -15.11
C TYR A 70 -2.46 -4.52 -15.60
N ASN A 71 -1.25 -4.36 -15.07
CA ASN A 71 -0.09 -5.15 -15.45
C ASN A 71 -0.31 -6.65 -15.15
N ASP A 72 -0.76 -6.98 -13.94
CA ASP A 72 -1.04 -8.36 -13.54
C ASP A 72 -2.15 -8.98 -14.39
N THR A 73 -3.20 -8.20 -14.68
CA THR A 73 -4.31 -8.63 -15.54
C THR A 73 -3.80 -8.94 -16.96
N VAL A 74 -3.04 -8.05 -17.58
CA VAL A 74 -2.50 -8.26 -18.93
C VAL A 74 -1.55 -9.46 -18.94
N ARG A 75 -0.65 -9.54 -17.95
CA ARG A 75 0.34 -10.61 -17.83
C ARG A 75 -0.30 -12.00 -17.72
N ILE A 76 -1.45 -12.12 -17.07
CA ILE A 76 -2.13 -13.41 -16.85
C ILE A 76 -3.13 -13.70 -17.98
N ILE A 77 -3.94 -12.72 -18.37
CA ILE A 77 -5.04 -12.92 -19.32
C ILE A 77 -4.53 -13.08 -20.76
N VAL A 78 -3.55 -12.29 -21.19
CA VAL A 78 -3.09 -12.35 -22.60
C VAL A 78 -2.56 -13.75 -22.96
N PRO A 79 -1.67 -14.38 -22.17
CA PRO A 79 -1.22 -15.75 -22.47
C PRO A 79 -2.34 -16.79 -22.34
N LEU A 80 -3.29 -16.60 -21.41
CA LEU A 80 -4.43 -17.49 -21.23
C LEU A 80 -5.34 -17.51 -22.47
N VAL A 81 -5.63 -16.32 -23.02
CA VAL A 81 -6.45 -16.16 -24.22
C VAL A 81 -5.76 -16.79 -25.42
N GLN A 82 -4.46 -16.56 -25.61
CA GLN A 82 -3.69 -17.21 -26.68
C GLN A 82 -3.77 -18.74 -26.60
N LYS A 83 -3.52 -19.30 -25.41
CA LYS A 83 -3.61 -20.74 -25.15
C LYS A 83 -5.02 -21.30 -25.41
N PHE A 84 -6.07 -20.55 -25.09
CA PHE A 84 -7.45 -20.98 -25.32
C PHE A 84 -7.82 -21.01 -26.81
N PHE A 85 -7.36 -20.03 -27.59
CA PHE A 85 -7.61 -19.96 -29.03
C PHE A 85 -6.60 -20.76 -29.88
N GLY A 86 -5.61 -21.41 -29.26
CA GLY A 86 -4.64 -22.27 -29.95
C GLY A 86 -3.62 -21.50 -30.80
N LEU A 87 -3.40 -20.22 -30.49
CA LEU A 87 -2.38 -19.34 -31.09
C LEU A 87 -1.10 -19.32 -30.26
#